data_AF-A0A522QB31-F1
#
_entry.id   AF-A0A522QB31-F1
#
_cell.length_a   1.000
_cell.length_b   1.000
_cell.length_c   1.000
_cell.angle_alpha   90.00
_cell.angle_beta   90.00
_cell.angle_gamma   90.00
#
_symmetry.space_group_name_H-M   'P 1'
#
loop_
_entity.id
_entity.type
_entity.pdbx_description
1 polymer ?
#
loop_
_entity_poly.entity_id
_entity_poly.type
_entity_poly.pdbx_seq_one_letter_code
_entity_poly.pdbx_strand_id
1 'polypeptide(L)'
;MRIGLIAPPWVPVPPPAYGGTEVVVDNLARGLRRLGHDVRLFTVGTSTCPVPRAHLYPDPIEPMGEGNREAAHVLAAYEELRGVDVIHDHTMLGPLIGAAAARRGPPVVVTAHGPFTPDARRIFAAAATRAAIVAISHDQARRAGPVPITAVIHHGIDLDLYRAGPGGGGYLLFIGRMSPDKGVHRAVRVARRCGVPLRIVTKMREPAERAYFDEVVAPMLDPAD
;
A
#
# COMPACT_ATOMS: atom_id res chain seq x y z
N MET A 1 14.01 -11.29 -16.78
CA MET A 1 13.58 -12.11 -15.63
C MET A 1 12.07 -12.19 -15.60
N ARG A 2 11.52 -13.28 -15.09
CA ARG A 2 10.11 -13.45 -14.72
C ARG A 2 9.91 -13.00 -13.28
N ILE A 3 9.07 -12.00 -13.05
CA ILE A 3 8.86 -11.37 -11.74
C ILE A 3 7.39 -11.53 -11.36
N GLY A 4 7.13 -12.21 -10.24
CA GLY A 4 5.80 -12.32 -9.66
C GLY A 4 5.56 -11.21 -8.63
N LEU A 5 4.53 -10.41 -8.78
CA LEU A 5 4.09 -9.41 -7.80
C LEU A 5 2.83 -9.92 -7.09
N ILE A 6 2.75 -9.75 -5.78
CA ILE A 6 1.56 -10.09 -4.99
C ILE A 6 1.01 -8.82 -4.36
N ALA A 7 -0.19 -8.40 -4.79
CA ALA A 7 -0.93 -7.32 -4.17
C ALA A 7 -1.89 -7.86 -3.10
N PRO A 8 -2.20 -7.09 -2.04
CA PRO A 8 -3.26 -7.44 -1.09
C PRO A 8 -4.63 -7.59 -1.77
N PRO A 9 -5.54 -8.44 -1.27
CA PRO A 9 -6.84 -8.71 -1.90
C PRO A 9 -7.91 -7.64 -1.61
N TRP A 10 -7.52 -6.45 -1.19
CA TRP A 10 -8.42 -5.45 -0.60
C TRP A 10 -8.93 -4.40 -1.58
N VAL A 11 -8.12 -4.07 -2.58
CA VAL A 11 -8.37 -2.98 -3.52
C VAL A 11 -7.80 -3.40 -4.89
N PRO A 12 -8.46 -3.05 -6.01
CA PRO A 12 -7.93 -3.33 -7.34
C PRO A 12 -6.59 -2.64 -7.61
N VAL A 13 -5.81 -3.17 -8.54
CA VAL A 13 -4.55 -2.58 -9.00
C VAL A 13 -4.70 -2.13 -10.46
N PRO A 14 -4.54 -0.83 -10.80
CA PRO A 14 -4.46 0.30 -9.88
C PRO A 14 -5.81 0.52 -9.14
N PRO A 15 -5.81 1.27 -8.03
CA PRO A 15 -7.05 1.52 -7.29
C PRO A 15 -7.96 2.47 -8.08
N PRO A 16 -9.29 2.26 -8.06
CA PRO A 16 -10.24 3.16 -8.73
C PRO A 16 -10.34 4.53 -8.06
N ALA A 17 -9.91 4.62 -6.80
CA ALA A 17 -9.88 5.85 -6.02
C ALA A 17 -8.65 5.82 -5.09
N TYR A 18 -8.83 5.97 -3.77
CA TYR A 18 -7.73 5.95 -2.81
C TYR A 18 -7.19 4.54 -2.57
N GLY A 19 -5.90 4.31 -2.87
CA GLY A 19 -5.13 3.12 -2.51
C GLY A 19 -3.62 3.39 -2.60
N GLY A 20 -2.90 3.25 -1.48
CA GLY A 20 -1.47 3.57 -1.43
C GLY A 20 -0.61 2.45 -1.97
N THR A 21 -0.79 1.24 -1.42
CA THR A 21 -0.08 0.04 -1.83
C THR A 21 -0.34 -0.28 -3.30
N GLU A 22 -1.59 -0.19 -3.74
CA GLU A 22 -2.00 -0.58 -5.09
C GLU A 22 -1.43 0.36 -6.16
N VAL A 23 -1.33 1.67 -5.89
CA VAL A 23 -0.62 2.61 -6.78
C VAL A 23 0.86 2.23 -6.90
N VAL A 24 1.51 1.88 -5.79
CA VAL A 24 2.91 1.47 -5.80
C VAL A 24 3.11 0.19 -6.60
N VAL A 25 2.24 -0.81 -6.43
CA VAL A 25 2.32 -2.07 -7.17
C VAL A 25 2.06 -1.85 -8.66
N ASP A 26 1.10 -1.02 -9.05
CA ASP A 26 0.85 -0.68 -10.46
C ASP A 26 2.07 0.04 -11.09
N ASN A 27 2.63 1.04 -10.39
CA ASN A 27 3.83 1.75 -10.84
C ASN A 27 5.02 0.80 -11.01
N LEU A 28 5.23 -0.10 -10.04
CA LEU A 28 6.29 -1.09 -10.06
C LEU A 28 6.11 -2.08 -11.22
N ALA A 29 4.90 -2.60 -11.41
CA ALA A 29 4.57 -3.54 -12.48
C ALA A 29 4.85 -2.93 -13.86
N ARG A 30 4.40 -1.69 -14.08
CA ARG A 30 4.64 -0.96 -15.33
C ARG A 30 6.12 -0.65 -15.53
N GLY A 31 6.80 -0.19 -14.48
CA GLY A 31 8.23 0.12 -14.51
C GLY A 31 9.07 -1.11 -14.88
N LEU A 32 8.86 -2.23 -14.20
CA LEU A 32 9.56 -3.49 -14.49
C LEU A 32 9.25 -4.00 -15.90
N ARG A 33 8.00 -3.91 -16.36
CA ARG A 33 7.65 -4.27 -17.74
C ARG A 33 8.38 -3.39 -18.76
N ARG A 34 8.47 -2.06 -18.52
CA ARG A 34 9.22 -1.13 -19.39
C ARG A 34 10.71 -1.45 -19.44
N LEU A 35 11.27 -1.99 -18.36
CA LEU A 35 12.65 -2.45 -18.30
C LEU A 35 12.88 -3.83 -18.98
N GLY A 36 11.85 -4.43 -19.58
CA GLY A 36 11.96 -5.68 -20.33
C GLY A 36 11.80 -6.96 -19.51
N HIS A 37 11.27 -6.87 -18.27
CA HIS A 37 10.95 -8.04 -17.46
C HIS A 37 9.58 -8.64 -17.82
N ASP A 38 9.43 -9.97 -17.71
CA ASP A 38 8.14 -10.67 -17.77
C ASP A 38 7.48 -10.55 -16.38
N VAL A 39 6.53 -9.63 -16.23
CA VAL A 39 5.89 -9.34 -14.95
C VAL A 39 4.54 -10.03 -14.88
N ARG A 40 4.25 -10.71 -13.77
CA ARG A 40 2.93 -11.28 -13.46
C ARG A 40 2.43 -10.71 -12.15
N LEU A 41 1.15 -10.40 -12.08
CA LEU A 41 0.53 -9.82 -10.88
C LEU A 41 -0.56 -10.74 -10.34
N PHE A 42 -0.42 -11.17 -9.10
CA PHE A 42 -1.50 -11.80 -8.35
C PHE A 42 -2.27 -10.74 -7.55
N THR A 43 -3.57 -10.62 -7.80
CA THR A 43 -4.41 -9.53 -7.29
C THR A 43 -5.89 -9.96 -7.28
N VAL A 44 -6.84 -9.02 -7.26
CA VAL A 44 -8.28 -9.28 -7.45
C VAL A 44 -8.68 -9.15 -8.91
N GLY A 45 -9.73 -9.87 -9.33
CA GLY A 45 -10.16 -9.96 -10.74
C GLY A 45 -10.55 -8.63 -11.39
N THR A 46 -11.09 -7.70 -10.61
CA THR A 46 -11.44 -6.33 -11.04
C THR A 46 -10.23 -5.42 -11.32
N SER A 47 -9.00 -5.88 -11.08
CA SER A 47 -7.78 -5.13 -11.37
C SER A 47 -7.56 -4.93 -12.87
N THR A 48 -7.00 -3.78 -13.24
CA THR A 48 -6.78 -3.38 -14.65
C THR A 48 -5.31 -3.13 -15.00
N CYS A 49 -4.37 -3.37 -14.08
CA CYS A 49 -2.92 -3.27 -14.30
C CYS A 49 -2.45 -4.02 -15.57
N PRO A 50 -1.66 -3.41 -16.48
CA PRO A 50 -1.42 -3.90 -17.83
C PRO A 50 -0.29 -4.95 -17.88
N VAL A 51 -0.34 -5.94 -17.01
CA VAL A 51 0.54 -7.12 -17.01
C VAL A 51 -0.35 -8.36 -16.95
N PRO A 52 0.12 -9.57 -17.31
CA PRO A 52 -0.62 -10.80 -17.01
C PRO A 52 -1.03 -10.86 -15.53
N ARG A 53 -2.32 -11.12 -15.28
CA ARG A 53 -2.91 -11.15 -13.93
C ARG A 53 -3.52 -12.50 -13.62
N ALA A 54 -3.42 -12.92 -12.36
CA ALA A 54 -4.15 -14.03 -11.78
C ALA A 54 -4.83 -13.56 -10.48
N HIS A 55 -5.87 -14.28 -10.06
CA HIS A 55 -6.64 -13.92 -8.88
C HIS A 55 -7.30 -15.16 -8.25
N LEU A 56 -7.41 -15.16 -6.93
CA LEU A 56 -8.31 -16.06 -6.20
C LEU A 56 -9.72 -15.46 -6.11
N TYR A 57 -9.80 -14.15 -5.88
CA TYR A 57 -11.04 -13.44 -5.66
C TYR A 57 -11.37 -12.54 -6.87
N PRO A 58 -12.57 -12.64 -7.46
CA PRO A 58 -12.95 -11.78 -8.57
C PRO A 58 -13.08 -10.31 -8.14
N ASP A 59 -13.55 -10.08 -6.91
CA ASP A 59 -13.85 -8.76 -6.35
C ASP A 59 -12.98 -8.42 -5.13
N PRO A 60 -12.82 -7.12 -4.79
CA PRO A 60 -12.14 -6.69 -3.58
C PRO A 60 -12.83 -7.20 -2.32
N ILE A 61 -12.04 -7.61 -1.34
CA ILE A 61 -12.53 -8.23 -0.12
C ILE A 61 -12.78 -7.19 0.98
N GLU A 62 -13.91 -7.33 1.67
CA GLU A 62 -14.27 -6.56 2.86
C GLU A 62 -14.60 -7.49 4.06
N PRO A 63 -14.27 -7.11 5.30
CA PRO A 63 -13.46 -5.95 5.66
C PRO A 63 -11.98 -6.16 5.30
N MET A 64 -11.28 -5.06 5.04
CA MET A 64 -9.83 -5.08 4.85
C MET A 64 -9.11 -5.63 6.10
N GLY A 65 -8.03 -6.39 5.89
CA GLY A 65 -7.21 -6.91 6.98
C GLY A 65 -7.77 -8.16 7.68
N GLU A 66 -8.78 -8.82 7.10
CA GLU A 66 -9.23 -10.12 7.58
C GLU A 66 -8.15 -11.19 7.28
N GLY A 67 -7.55 -11.75 8.34
CA GLY A 67 -6.35 -12.57 8.22
C GLY A 67 -6.55 -13.88 7.46
N ASN A 68 -7.71 -14.55 7.58
CA ASN A 68 -7.92 -15.84 6.91
C ASN A 68 -8.03 -15.69 5.39
N ARG A 69 -8.70 -14.63 4.93
CA ARG A 69 -8.84 -14.28 3.52
C ARG A 69 -7.51 -13.82 2.93
N GLU A 70 -6.72 -13.06 3.68
CA GLU A 70 -5.35 -12.74 3.26
C GLU A 70 -4.48 -14.00 3.16
N ALA A 71 -4.56 -14.90 4.13
CA ALA A 71 -3.80 -16.15 4.10
C ALA A 71 -4.18 -17.03 2.89
N ALA A 72 -5.48 -17.18 2.61
CA ALA A 72 -5.96 -17.93 1.44
C ALA A 72 -5.49 -17.29 0.12
N HIS A 73 -5.58 -15.96 0.01
CA HIS A 73 -5.08 -15.19 -1.13
C HIS A 73 -3.59 -15.43 -1.38
N VAL A 74 -2.79 -15.29 -0.32
CA VAL A 74 -1.34 -15.46 -0.39
C VAL A 74 -0.97 -16.90 -0.75
N LEU A 75 -1.61 -17.91 -0.16
CA LEU A 75 -1.35 -19.32 -0.53
C LEU A 75 -1.58 -19.57 -2.03
N ALA A 76 -2.69 -19.08 -2.58
CA ALA A 76 -2.97 -19.19 -4.01
C ALA A 76 -1.94 -18.41 -4.86
N ALA A 77 -1.53 -17.22 -4.40
CA ALA A 77 -0.53 -16.42 -5.08
C ALA A 77 0.83 -17.12 -5.19
N TYR A 78 1.31 -17.70 -4.09
CA TYR A 78 2.59 -18.42 -4.07
C TYR A 78 2.56 -19.72 -4.87
N GLU A 79 1.40 -20.36 -5.03
CA GLU A 79 1.20 -21.50 -5.91
C GLU A 79 1.29 -21.08 -7.38
N GLU A 80 0.51 -20.07 -7.77
CA GLU A 80 0.46 -19.55 -9.14
C GLU A 80 1.83 -19.04 -9.62
N LEU A 81 2.58 -18.41 -8.72
CA LEU A 81 3.85 -17.77 -9.03
C LEU A 81 5.07 -18.69 -8.85
N ARG A 82 4.94 -20.01 -8.65
CA ARG A 82 6.10 -20.89 -8.44
C ARG A 82 7.14 -20.90 -9.56
N GLY A 83 6.72 -20.62 -10.79
CA GLY A 83 7.57 -20.65 -11.97
C GLY A 83 8.33 -19.36 -12.29
N VAL A 84 8.23 -18.32 -11.45
CA VAL A 84 8.94 -17.04 -11.66
C VAL A 84 10.36 -17.10 -11.10
N ASP A 85 11.19 -16.11 -11.45
CA ASP A 85 12.58 -16.04 -10.98
C ASP A 85 12.69 -15.32 -9.62
N VAL A 86 11.73 -14.45 -9.29
CA VAL A 86 11.61 -13.75 -7.99
C VAL A 86 10.16 -13.39 -7.70
N ILE A 87 9.74 -13.51 -6.44
CA ILE A 87 8.45 -13.04 -5.95
C ILE A 87 8.65 -11.76 -5.13
N HIS A 88 7.90 -10.71 -5.44
CA HIS A 88 7.83 -9.47 -4.67
C HIS A 88 6.45 -9.35 -4.03
N ASP A 89 6.42 -9.49 -2.72
CA ASP A 89 5.21 -9.53 -1.91
C ASP A 89 4.94 -8.17 -1.24
N HIS A 90 3.69 -7.72 -1.31
CA HIS A 90 3.22 -6.47 -0.72
C HIS A 90 2.11 -6.66 0.33
N THR A 91 1.93 -7.91 0.80
CA THR A 91 0.93 -8.30 1.80
C THR A 91 1.51 -8.37 3.21
N MET A 92 0.65 -8.44 4.23
CA MET A 92 1.06 -8.55 5.64
C MET A 92 1.38 -10.00 6.04
N LEU A 93 0.65 -10.98 5.51
CA LEU A 93 0.85 -12.40 5.83
C LEU A 93 1.79 -13.14 4.84
N GLY A 94 1.94 -12.59 3.64
CA GLY A 94 2.96 -12.95 2.66
C GLY A 94 4.33 -13.29 3.22
N PRO A 95 4.90 -12.47 4.12
CA PRO A 95 6.20 -12.72 4.73
C PRO A 95 6.29 -14.07 5.45
N LEU A 96 5.23 -14.52 6.14
CA LEU A 96 5.23 -15.82 6.84
C LEU A 96 5.10 -17.00 5.87
N ILE A 97 4.21 -16.87 4.89
CA ILE A 97 3.91 -17.93 3.93
C ILE A 97 5.04 -18.04 2.89
N GLY A 98 5.51 -16.91 2.39
CA GLY A 98 6.65 -16.80 1.48
C GLY A 98 7.96 -17.26 2.08
N ALA A 99 8.22 -16.96 3.36
CA ALA A 99 9.35 -17.55 4.06
C ALA A 99 9.24 -19.08 4.15
N ALA A 100 8.05 -19.65 4.35
CA ALA A 100 7.88 -21.09 4.29
C ALA A 100 8.17 -21.63 2.87
N ALA A 101 7.68 -20.94 1.83
CA ALA A 101 7.83 -21.34 0.42
C ALA A 101 9.25 -21.18 -0.12
N ALA A 102 10.02 -20.17 0.29
CA ALA A 102 11.36 -19.85 -0.23
C ALA A 102 12.39 -20.99 -0.07
N ARG A 103 12.17 -21.94 0.86
CA ARG A 103 13.02 -23.14 0.96
C ARG A 103 12.90 -24.09 -0.24
N ARG A 104 11.85 -23.94 -1.05
CA ARG A 104 11.50 -24.81 -2.19
C ARG A 104 11.00 -24.04 -3.42
N GLY A 105 11.11 -22.70 -3.42
CA GLY A 105 10.54 -21.81 -4.43
C GLY A 105 11.45 -20.63 -4.76
N PRO A 106 10.97 -19.68 -5.57
CA PRO A 106 11.73 -18.50 -5.95
C PRO A 106 12.15 -17.67 -4.72
N PRO A 107 13.28 -16.93 -4.78
CA PRO A 107 13.62 -15.95 -3.76
C PRO A 107 12.49 -14.92 -3.58
N VAL A 108 12.28 -14.50 -2.34
CA VAL A 108 11.18 -13.59 -1.96
C VAL A 108 11.74 -12.26 -1.48
N VAL A 109 11.20 -11.18 -2.03
CA VAL A 109 11.36 -9.81 -1.56
C VAL A 109 10.02 -9.35 -1.00
N VAL A 110 10.04 -8.64 0.12
CA VAL A 110 8.83 -8.10 0.73
C VAL A 110 8.99 -6.60 0.93
N THR A 111 7.99 -5.80 0.53
CA THR A 111 7.92 -4.39 0.93
C THR A 111 6.96 -4.21 2.11
N ALA A 112 7.48 -3.71 3.23
CA ALA A 112 6.67 -3.35 4.38
C ALA A 112 5.99 -1.99 4.14
N HIS A 113 4.70 -1.99 3.77
CA HIS A 113 3.92 -0.77 3.53
C HIS A 113 3.41 -0.11 4.81
N GLY A 114 3.14 -0.92 5.84
CA GLY A 114 2.62 -0.47 7.13
C GLY A 114 3.70 -0.11 8.15
N PRO A 115 3.32 0.49 9.29
CA PRO A 115 4.24 0.70 10.40
C PRO A 115 4.69 -0.65 11.00
N PHE A 116 5.93 -0.70 11.50
CA PHE A 116 6.43 -1.82 12.30
C PHE A 116 5.85 -1.76 13.73
N THR A 117 4.56 -2.10 13.86
CA THR A 117 3.91 -2.35 15.16
C THR A 117 4.57 -3.54 15.88
N PRO A 118 4.33 -3.75 17.18
CA PRO A 118 4.87 -4.91 17.89
C PRO A 118 4.59 -6.24 17.18
N ASP A 119 3.37 -6.44 16.66
CA ASP A 119 3.00 -7.66 15.94
C ASP A 119 3.62 -7.74 14.55
N ALA A 120 3.62 -6.64 13.79
CA ALA A 120 4.31 -6.59 12.50
C ALA A 120 5.80 -6.92 12.67
N ARG A 121 6.48 -6.42 13.70
CA ARG A 121 7.89 -6.75 13.97
C ARG A 121 8.11 -8.24 14.16
N ARG A 122 7.21 -8.95 14.85
CA ARG A 122 7.31 -10.40 15.03
C ARG A 122 7.20 -11.13 13.69
N ILE A 123 6.21 -10.74 12.89
CA ILE A 123 5.95 -11.29 11.54
C ILE A 123 7.15 -11.07 10.62
N PHE A 124 7.59 -9.82 10.47
CA PHE A 124 8.69 -9.47 9.58
C PHE A 124 10.04 -10.01 10.05
N ALA A 125 10.31 -10.09 11.36
CA ALA A 125 11.54 -10.69 11.87
C ALA A 125 11.62 -12.19 11.57
N ALA A 126 10.49 -12.91 11.71
CA ALA A 126 10.42 -14.33 11.34
C ALA A 126 10.62 -14.52 9.83
N ALA A 127 9.99 -13.68 9.02
CA ALA A 127 10.09 -13.73 7.56
C ALA A 127 11.49 -13.41 7.05
N ALA A 128 12.19 -12.47 7.68
CA ALA A 128 13.50 -12.02 7.24
C ALA A 128 14.60 -13.09 7.31
N THR A 129 14.33 -14.22 7.97
CA THR A 129 15.21 -15.39 7.92
C THR A 129 15.27 -16.06 6.54
N ARG A 130 14.31 -15.75 5.65
CA ARG A 130 14.15 -16.41 4.34
C ARG A 130 13.69 -15.48 3.21
N ALA A 131 13.47 -14.21 3.50
CA ALA A 131 13.06 -13.19 2.54
C ALA A 131 13.82 -11.89 2.78
N ALA A 132 14.05 -11.12 1.71
CA ALA A 132 14.61 -9.78 1.82
C ALA A 132 13.51 -8.79 2.23
N ILE A 133 13.73 -8.03 3.31
CA ILE A 133 12.75 -7.05 3.80
C ILE A 133 13.14 -5.65 3.34
N VAL A 134 12.25 -5.00 2.61
CA VAL A 134 12.41 -3.64 2.11
C VAL A 134 11.56 -2.67 2.94
N ALA A 135 12.21 -1.66 3.52
CA ALA A 135 11.53 -0.54 4.15
C ALA A 135 11.33 0.60 3.13
N ILE A 136 10.23 1.34 3.26
CA ILE A 136 9.83 2.41 2.33
C ILE A 136 10.43 3.77 2.69
N SER A 137 11.15 3.87 3.80
CA SER A 137 11.89 5.06 4.22
C SER A 137 12.94 4.76 5.27
N HIS A 138 13.95 5.62 5.37
CA HIS A 138 14.92 5.56 6.46
C HIS A 138 14.27 5.72 7.84
N ASP A 139 13.18 6.49 7.96
CA ASP A 139 12.44 6.63 9.22
C ASP A 139 11.75 5.33 9.63
N GLN A 140 11.05 4.68 8.71
CA GLN A 140 10.44 3.38 8.96
C GLN A 140 11.50 2.33 9.31
N ALA A 141 12.64 2.32 8.60
CA ALA A 141 13.76 1.41 8.89
C ALA A 141 14.31 1.60 10.31
N ARG A 142 14.49 2.84 10.78
CA ARG A 142 14.91 3.11 12.18
C ARG A 142 13.90 2.58 13.21
N ARG A 143 12.61 2.50 12.85
CA ARG A 143 11.53 2.00 13.71
C ARG A 143 11.31 0.49 13.59
N ALA A 144 12.11 -0.21 12.78
CA ALA A 144 11.96 -1.64 12.52
C ALA A 144 12.29 -2.53 13.74
N GLY A 145 13.02 -2.00 14.72
CA GLY A 145 13.41 -2.76 15.90
C GLY A 145 14.30 -3.96 15.52
N PRO A 146 13.92 -5.20 15.85
CA PRO A 146 14.75 -6.38 15.58
C PRO A 146 14.67 -6.89 14.12
N VAL A 147 13.80 -6.31 13.28
CA VAL A 147 13.63 -6.76 11.89
C VAL A 147 14.86 -6.35 11.08
N PRO A 148 15.61 -7.28 10.48
CA PRO A 148 16.74 -6.93 9.63
C PRO A 148 16.22 -6.40 8.29
N ILE A 149 16.48 -5.12 8.04
CA ILE A 149 16.11 -4.44 6.79
C ILE A 149 17.22 -4.65 5.76
N THR A 150 16.87 -5.27 4.63
CA THR A 150 17.80 -5.53 3.52
C THR A 150 18.10 -4.25 2.73
N ALA A 151 17.07 -3.45 2.48
CA ALA A 151 17.21 -2.19 1.74
C ALA A 151 16.13 -1.17 2.14
N VAL A 152 16.44 0.11 1.93
CA VAL A 152 15.46 1.19 1.94
C VAL A 152 15.20 1.60 0.50
N ILE A 153 13.97 1.43 0.04
CA ILE A 153 13.54 1.82 -1.31
C ILE A 153 12.28 2.67 -1.17
N HIS A 154 12.42 3.96 -1.49
CA HIS A 154 11.29 4.89 -1.44
C HIS A 154 10.25 4.56 -2.51
N HIS A 155 8.98 4.79 -2.18
CA HIS A 155 7.92 4.77 -3.20
C HIS A 155 8.16 5.88 -4.22
N GLY A 156 8.05 5.52 -5.49
CA GLY A 156 8.06 6.46 -6.62
C GLY A 156 6.64 6.85 -7.05
N ILE A 157 6.56 7.91 -7.82
CA ILE A 157 5.35 8.36 -8.52
C ILE A 157 5.59 8.36 -10.03
N ASP A 158 4.51 8.23 -10.79
CA ASP A 158 4.56 8.38 -12.25
C ASP A 158 4.58 9.87 -12.61
N LEU A 159 5.71 10.36 -13.14
CA LEU A 159 5.89 11.76 -13.51
C LEU A 159 5.11 12.15 -14.78
N ASP A 160 4.66 11.19 -15.58
CA ASP A 160 3.78 11.48 -16.71
C ASP A 160 2.37 11.80 -16.22
N LEU A 161 1.93 11.17 -15.12
CA LEU A 161 0.64 11.40 -14.47
C LEU A 161 0.68 12.60 -13.51
N TYR A 162 1.71 12.69 -12.67
CA TYR A 162 1.88 13.73 -11.66
C TYR A 162 2.86 14.80 -12.13
N ARG A 163 2.36 15.72 -12.93
CA ARG A 163 3.15 16.86 -13.44
C ARG A 163 3.06 18.04 -12.48
N ALA A 164 4.18 18.76 -12.35
CA ALA A 164 4.18 20.02 -11.63
C ALA A 164 3.20 20.99 -12.31
N GLY A 165 2.22 21.48 -11.53
CA GLY A 165 1.34 22.54 -11.98
C GLY A 165 2.03 23.92 -11.90
N PRO A 166 1.42 24.97 -12.47
CA PRO A 166 1.96 26.34 -12.42
C PRO A 166 2.01 26.93 -11.00
N GLY A 167 1.40 26.27 -10.01
CA GLY A 167 1.22 26.80 -8.66
C GLY A 167 0.11 27.86 -8.61
N GLY A 168 0.06 28.62 -7.50
CA GLY A 168 -0.83 29.79 -7.39
C GLY A 168 -2.30 29.50 -7.14
N GLY A 169 -2.69 28.27 -6.76
CA GLY A 169 -4.09 27.88 -6.58
C GLY A 169 -4.85 28.66 -5.48
N GLY A 170 -4.16 29.41 -4.61
CA GLY A 170 -4.80 30.22 -3.57
C GLY A 170 -5.47 29.41 -2.46
N TYR A 171 -5.21 28.10 -2.38
CA TYR A 171 -5.73 27.20 -1.35
C TYR A 171 -4.64 26.25 -0.84
N LEU A 172 -4.83 25.78 0.38
CA LEU A 172 -4.18 24.58 0.91
C LEU A 172 -4.97 23.34 0.47
N LEU A 173 -4.28 22.23 0.26
CA LEU A 173 -4.88 20.97 -0.14
C LEU A 173 -4.51 19.87 0.85
N PHE A 174 -5.53 19.20 1.38
CA PHE A 174 -5.38 17.97 2.12
C PHE A 174 -5.89 16.80 1.27
N ILE A 175 -5.04 15.81 1.01
CA ILE A 175 -5.43 14.54 0.41
C ILE A 175 -5.03 13.40 1.35
N GLY A 176 -5.98 12.58 1.77
CA GLY A 176 -5.67 11.47 2.69
C GLY A 176 -6.90 10.65 3.10
N ARG A 177 -6.75 9.92 4.21
CA ARG A 177 -7.90 9.28 4.88
C ARG A 177 -8.43 10.20 5.96
N MET A 178 -9.71 10.08 6.24
CA MET A 178 -10.38 10.80 7.32
C MET A 178 -10.11 10.08 8.63
N SER A 179 -8.87 10.13 9.11
CA SER A 179 -8.45 9.41 10.31
C SER A 179 -7.52 10.24 11.20
N PRO A 180 -7.51 9.98 12.53
CA PRO A 180 -6.70 10.74 13.47
C PRO A 180 -5.20 10.79 13.11
N ASP A 181 -4.65 9.69 12.59
CA ASP A 181 -3.24 9.60 12.17
C ASP A 181 -2.92 10.48 10.97
N LYS A 182 -3.89 10.74 10.09
CA LYS A 182 -3.72 11.62 8.93
C LYS A 182 -3.93 13.09 9.27
N GLY A 183 -4.67 13.37 10.34
CA GLY A 183 -4.62 14.66 11.00
C GLY A 183 -5.37 15.78 10.30
N VAL A 184 -6.53 15.51 9.68
CA VAL A 184 -7.37 16.51 8.98
C VAL A 184 -7.67 17.73 9.86
N HIS A 185 -8.04 17.50 11.13
CA HIS A 185 -8.23 18.54 12.15
C HIS A 185 -7.03 19.50 12.35
N ARG A 186 -5.79 19.07 12.05
CA ARG A 186 -4.60 19.92 12.08
C ARG A 186 -4.53 20.78 10.82
N ALA A 187 -4.85 20.22 9.66
CA ALA A 187 -4.92 20.97 8.40
C ALA A 187 -5.95 22.11 8.51
N VAL A 188 -7.14 21.83 9.05
CA VAL A 188 -8.17 22.86 9.31
C VAL A 188 -7.64 23.98 10.21
N ARG A 189 -6.96 23.64 11.32
CA ARG A 189 -6.36 24.64 12.22
C ARG A 189 -5.30 25.50 11.52
N VAL A 190 -4.46 24.90 10.69
CA VAL A 190 -3.45 25.63 9.92
C VAL A 190 -4.12 26.59 8.94
N ALA A 191 -5.09 26.10 8.16
CA ALA A 191 -5.82 26.91 7.18
C ALA A 191 -6.49 28.13 7.81
N ARG A 192 -7.22 27.93 8.92
CA ARG A 192 -7.86 29.02 9.67
C ARG A 192 -6.85 30.03 10.19
N ARG A 193 -5.74 29.58 10.79
CA ARG A 193 -4.68 30.48 11.29
C ARG A 193 -3.99 31.26 10.18
N CYS A 194 -3.91 30.69 8.98
CA CYS A 194 -3.31 31.34 7.83
C CYS A 194 -4.29 32.22 7.03
N GLY A 195 -5.60 32.11 7.29
CA GLY A 195 -6.63 32.78 6.47
C GLY A 195 -6.64 32.30 5.01
N VAL A 196 -6.26 31.04 4.76
CA VAL A 196 -6.18 30.46 3.40
C VAL A 196 -7.24 29.36 3.26
N PRO A 197 -8.04 29.33 2.17
CA PRO A 197 -9.00 28.26 1.91
C PRO A 197 -8.35 26.88 1.95
N LEU A 198 -9.05 25.87 2.51
CA LEU A 198 -8.58 24.49 2.55
C LEU A 198 -9.52 23.60 1.74
N ARG A 199 -8.98 22.91 0.73
CA ARG A 199 -9.68 21.82 0.04
C ARG A 199 -9.33 20.50 0.71
N ILE A 200 -10.34 19.76 1.15
CA ILE A 200 -10.18 18.46 1.79
C ILE A 200 -10.72 17.39 0.83
N VAL A 201 -9.82 16.53 0.34
CA VAL A 201 -10.18 15.37 -0.48
C VAL A 201 -9.81 14.13 0.31
N THR A 202 -10.81 13.40 0.79
CA THR A 202 -10.57 12.35 1.77
C THR A 202 -11.38 11.09 1.51
N LYS A 203 -10.75 9.93 1.73
CA LYS A 203 -11.49 8.69 1.89
C LYS A 203 -12.19 8.71 3.27
N MET A 204 -13.47 8.36 3.29
CA MET A 204 -14.29 8.25 4.51
C MET A 204 -15.30 7.11 4.32
N ARG A 205 -14.82 5.87 4.39
CA ARG A 205 -15.59 4.65 4.13
C ARG A 205 -15.78 3.80 5.39
N GLU A 206 -14.82 3.81 6.30
CA GLU A 206 -14.88 2.98 7.51
C GLU A 206 -15.67 3.68 8.63
N PRO A 207 -16.33 2.94 9.54
CA PRO A 207 -17.06 3.53 10.66
C PRO A 207 -16.20 4.48 11.52
N ALA A 208 -14.95 4.10 11.77
CA ALA A 208 -14.01 4.93 12.51
C ALA A 208 -13.64 6.23 11.78
N GLU A 209 -13.61 6.21 10.44
CA GLU A 209 -13.34 7.40 9.64
C GLU A 209 -14.51 8.38 9.69
N ARG A 210 -15.75 7.89 9.62
CA ARG A 210 -16.96 8.70 9.79
C ARG A 210 -17.04 9.32 11.18
N ALA A 211 -16.85 8.51 12.22
CA ALA A 211 -16.87 9.00 13.60
C ALA A 211 -15.82 10.10 13.82
N TYR A 212 -14.61 9.92 13.30
CA TYR A 212 -13.58 10.96 13.37
C TYR A 212 -13.97 12.25 12.66
N PHE A 213 -14.65 12.18 11.51
CA PHE A 213 -15.19 13.36 10.86
C PHE A 213 -16.23 14.05 11.73
N ASP A 214 -17.27 13.32 12.12
CA ASP A 214 -18.44 13.87 12.82
C ASP A 214 -18.05 14.47 14.18
N GLU A 215 -17.17 13.80 14.92
CA GLU A 215 -16.80 14.19 16.28
C GLU A 215 -15.69 15.24 16.34
N VAL A 216 -14.77 15.25 15.36
CA VAL A 216 -13.54 16.06 15.45
C VAL A 216 -13.45 17.09 14.33
N VAL A 217 -13.76 16.73 13.09
CA VAL A 217 -13.50 17.61 11.93
C VAL A 217 -14.69 18.50 11.61
N ALA A 218 -15.89 17.94 11.51
CA ALA A 218 -17.12 18.66 11.18
C ALA A 218 -17.40 19.85 12.12
N PRO A 219 -17.20 19.75 13.46
CA PRO A 219 -17.38 20.89 14.36
C PRO A 219 -16.38 22.04 14.14
N MET A 220 -15.32 21.79 13.37
CA MET A 220 -14.29 22.76 13.02
C MET A 220 -14.49 23.37 11.63
N LEU A 221 -15.54 23.01 10.91
CA LEU A 221 -15.91 23.59 9.62
C LEU A 221 -17.00 24.65 9.83
N ASP A 222 -16.96 25.73 9.08
CA ASP A 222 -18.04 26.73 9.13
C ASP A 222 -19.24 26.25 8.30
N PRO A 223 -20.47 26.71 8.60
CA PRO A 223 -21.67 26.33 7.83
C PRO A 223 -21.62 26.69 6.33
N ALA A 224 -20.66 27.53 5.93
CA ALA A 224 -20.43 27.98 4.57
C ALA A 224 -19.26 27.24 3.87
N ASP A 225 -18.57 26.33 4.56
CA ASP A 225 -17.45 25.52 4.05
C ASP A 225 -17.91 24.23 3.34
#